data_AF-A0A6J4UV38-F1
#
_entry.id   AF-A0A6J4UV38-F1
#
_cell.length_a   1.000
_cell.length_b   1.000
_cell.length_c   1.000
_cell.angle_alpha   90.00
_cell.angle_beta   90.00
_cell.angle_gamma   90.00
#
_symmetry.space_group_name_H-M   'P 1'
#
loop_
_entity.id
_entity.type
_entity.pdbx_description
1 polymer ?
#
loop_
_entity_poly.entity_id
_entity_poly.type
_entity_poly.pdbx_seq_one_letter_code
_entity_poly.pdbx_strand_id
1 'polypeptide(L)'
;MDDRQFDSLARRLGRRSGRRGAVRGLVGGLAAGGLAIARGRRAAAQGCCYLAAGDPCYDDRQCAANPNNVAYQPMFCADNGFAYDGPFNCCAWAGYQCAFDEGCCGALVCVDNACREPLSTGTASLGDPCTFDGDCSQDFPELGALICADTGFGAATCCRQAGGSCGGPLSGGENDWVCCGRLTCSGGRCGLG
;
A
#
# COMPACT_ATOMS: atom_id res chain seq x y z
N MET A 1 0.17 34.01 11.23
CA MET A 1 0.00 32.55 11.40
C MET A 1 -0.68 32.06 10.14
N ASP A 2 0.03 31.29 9.33
CA ASP A 2 -0.37 30.93 7.96
C ASP A 2 -1.45 29.84 7.93
N ASP A 3 -2.43 30.01 7.05
CA ASP A 3 -3.53 29.06 6.83
C ASP A 3 -3.06 27.63 6.52
N ARG A 4 -1.86 27.48 5.94
CA ARG A 4 -1.22 26.17 5.68
C ARG A 4 -0.78 25.44 6.95
N GLN A 5 -0.40 26.17 8.00
CA GLN A 5 -0.06 25.55 9.29
C GLN A 5 -1.32 25.04 9.98
N PHE A 6 -2.42 25.80 9.92
CA PHE A 6 -3.71 25.37 10.45
C PHE A 6 -4.23 24.12 9.73
N ASP A 7 -4.05 24.05 8.41
CA ASP A 7 -4.48 22.90 7.61
C ASP A 7 -3.67 21.64 7.92
N SER A 8 -2.37 21.78 8.19
CA SER A 8 -1.51 20.69 8.66
C SER A 8 -1.85 20.22 10.09
N LEU A 9 -2.28 21.15 10.96
CA LEU A 9 -2.72 20.88 12.33
C LEU A 9 -4.11 20.25 12.36
N ALA A 10 -5.03 20.69 11.51
CA ALA A 10 -6.36 20.12 11.33
C ALA A 10 -6.27 18.68 10.81
N ARG A 11 -5.37 18.41 9.85
CA ARG A 11 -5.06 17.05 9.38
C ARG A 11 -4.42 16.17 10.46
N ARG A 12 -3.57 16.72 11.33
CA ARG A 12 -3.02 15.99 12.49
C ARG A 12 -4.09 15.67 13.55
N LEU A 13 -5.06 16.56 13.76
CA LEU A 13 -6.15 16.40 14.73
C LEU A 13 -7.28 15.49 14.21
N GLY A 14 -7.46 15.38 12.89
CA GLY A 14 -8.43 14.51 12.24
C GLY A 14 -8.01 13.03 12.11
N ARG A 15 -6.87 12.63 12.69
CA ARG A 15 -6.37 11.25 12.72
C ARG A 15 -7.31 10.31 13.48
N ARG A 16 -8.41 9.91 12.85
CA ARG A 16 -9.20 8.76 13.28
C ARG A 16 -9.52 7.87 12.08
N SER A 17 -9.01 6.64 12.20
CA SER A 17 -9.37 5.43 11.44
C SER A 17 -9.10 5.43 9.93
N GLY A 18 -7.86 5.14 9.55
CA GLY A 18 -7.57 4.36 8.34
C GLY A 18 -7.58 2.85 8.64
N ARG A 19 -7.65 2.00 7.62
CA ARG A 19 -7.73 0.52 7.73
C ARG A 19 -6.58 -0.12 8.53
N ARG A 20 -5.49 0.63 8.78
CA ARG A 20 -4.34 0.24 9.62
C ARG A 20 -4.56 0.47 11.13
N GLY A 21 -5.71 0.99 11.56
CA GLY A 21 -6.01 1.39 12.96
C GLY A 21 -7.23 0.72 13.60
N ALA A 22 -7.73 -0.40 13.09
CA ALA A 22 -8.91 -1.08 13.63
C ALA A 22 -8.62 -1.95 14.86
N VAL A 23 -7.89 -1.42 15.84
CA VAL A 23 -7.89 -1.92 17.22
C VAL A 23 -8.39 -0.78 18.12
N ARG A 24 -9.55 -1.02 18.74
CA ARG A 24 -10.28 -0.23 19.77
C ARG A 24 -11.30 0.81 19.30
N GLY A 25 -12.57 0.41 19.46
CA GLY A 25 -13.56 1.25 20.14
C GLY A 25 -14.57 1.95 19.24
N LEU A 26 -15.68 1.26 18.94
CA LEU A 26 -16.92 1.82 18.40
C LEU A 26 -17.64 2.65 19.47
N VAL A 27 -17.89 3.94 19.23
CA VAL A 27 -19.14 4.66 19.59
C VAL A 27 -19.25 5.96 18.76
N GLY A 28 -20.31 6.06 17.95
CA GLY A 28 -21.14 7.28 17.84
C GLY A 28 -20.89 8.27 16.69
N GLY A 29 -21.95 8.54 15.91
CA GLY A 29 -22.19 9.87 15.34
C GLY A 29 -22.63 9.91 13.87
N LEU A 30 -23.91 10.20 13.64
CA LEU A 30 -24.56 10.43 12.34
C LEU A 30 -24.40 11.88 11.83
N ALA A 31 -24.44 12.03 10.50
CA ALA A 31 -25.15 13.04 9.70
C ALA A 31 -24.43 14.26 9.06
N ALA A 32 -25.04 14.64 7.91
CA ALA A 32 -24.99 15.87 7.10
C ALA A 32 -23.82 15.99 6.08
N GLY A 33 -24.01 16.36 4.81
CA GLY A 33 -25.15 16.88 4.04
C GLY A 33 -24.64 17.93 3.04
N GLY A 34 -25.22 18.01 1.83
CA GLY A 34 -25.18 19.21 0.99
C GLY A 34 -24.53 19.08 -0.40
N LEU A 35 -25.39 19.21 -1.42
CA LEU A 35 -25.09 19.47 -2.84
C LEU A 35 -24.35 20.80 -3.06
N ALA A 36 -23.44 20.87 -4.05
CA ALA A 36 -23.14 22.12 -4.75
C ALA A 36 -22.76 21.89 -6.22
N ILE A 37 -23.36 22.72 -7.09
CA ILE A 37 -23.41 22.64 -8.55
C ILE A 37 -22.18 23.30 -9.22
N ALA A 38 -21.82 22.71 -10.36
CA ALA A 38 -20.97 23.15 -11.47
C ALA A 38 -20.47 24.61 -11.52
N ARG A 39 -19.16 24.75 -11.81
CA ARG A 39 -18.60 25.87 -12.60
C ARG A 39 -17.56 25.33 -13.59
N GLY A 40 -17.88 25.40 -14.88
CA GLY A 40 -16.90 25.15 -15.93
C GLY A 40 -15.89 26.29 -16.03
N ARG A 41 -14.61 25.94 -16.15
CA ARG A 41 -13.56 26.74 -16.81
C ARG A 41 -12.50 25.78 -17.34
N ARG A 42 -12.31 25.73 -18.66
CA ARG A 42 -11.07 25.19 -19.24
C ARG A 42 -9.97 26.20 -18.91
N ALA A 43 -9.07 25.84 -18.01
CA ALA A 43 -7.87 26.62 -17.71
C ALA A 43 -6.65 25.84 -18.24
N ALA A 44 -5.85 26.51 -19.07
CA ALA A 44 -4.52 26.05 -19.42
C ALA A 44 -3.64 25.97 -18.17
N ALA A 45 -2.81 24.94 -18.04
CA ALA A 45 -1.70 24.93 -17.08
C ALA A 45 -0.58 24.01 -17.57
N GLN A 46 0.27 24.52 -18.45
CA GLN A 46 1.68 24.14 -18.44
C GLN A 46 2.31 24.88 -17.24
N GLY A 47 2.87 24.14 -16.27
CA GLY A 47 3.98 24.68 -15.46
C GLY A 47 3.73 25.09 -14.00
N CYS A 48 2.72 24.62 -13.29
CA CYS A 48 2.83 24.61 -11.83
C CYS A 48 2.10 23.44 -11.22
N CYS A 49 2.58 23.11 -10.03
CA CYS A 49 1.84 22.33 -9.07
C CYS A 49 1.88 20.85 -9.40
N TYR A 50 3.10 20.34 -9.56
CA TYR A 50 3.31 18.94 -9.30
C TYR A 50 2.90 18.61 -7.87
N LEU A 51 2.19 17.51 -7.72
CA LEU A 51 1.73 16.96 -6.46
C LEU A 51 2.91 16.34 -5.70
N ALA A 52 2.94 16.56 -4.39
CA ALA A 52 3.91 15.97 -3.48
C ALA A 52 3.48 14.54 -3.09
N ALA A 53 4.37 13.83 -2.40
CA ALA A 53 4.04 12.53 -1.84
C ALA A 53 2.81 12.62 -0.91
N GLY A 54 1.87 11.68 -1.04
CA GLY A 54 0.61 11.64 -0.30
C GLY A 54 -0.48 12.60 -0.81
N ASP A 55 -0.23 13.42 -1.84
CA ASP A 55 -1.27 14.28 -2.41
C ASP A 55 -2.20 13.48 -3.34
N PRO A 56 -3.52 13.74 -3.32
CA PRO A 56 -4.49 13.02 -4.14
C PRO A 56 -4.30 13.32 -5.63
N CYS A 57 -4.38 12.27 -6.45
CA CYS A 57 -4.05 12.33 -7.87
C CYS A 57 -5.07 11.56 -8.72
N TYR A 58 -4.97 11.74 -10.04
CA TYR A 58 -5.75 11.01 -11.05
C TYR A 58 -4.88 10.42 -12.16
N ASP A 59 -3.65 10.91 -12.34
CA ASP A 59 -2.71 10.49 -13.38
C ASP A 59 -1.25 10.68 -12.90
N ASP A 60 -0.36 9.75 -13.26
CA ASP A 60 1.06 9.76 -12.88
C ASP A 60 1.77 11.07 -13.24
N ARG A 61 1.35 11.75 -14.32
CA ARG A 61 1.97 13.01 -14.78
C ARG A 61 1.78 14.15 -13.78
N GLN A 62 0.87 14.00 -12.82
CA GLN A 62 0.64 14.98 -11.77
C GLN A 62 1.65 14.87 -10.64
N CYS A 63 2.26 13.71 -10.44
CA CYS A 63 3.19 13.45 -9.35
C CYS A 63 4.60 13.91 -9.75
N ALA A 64 5.12 14.95 -9.10
CA ALA A 64 6.55 15.26 -9.26
C ALA A 64 7.40 14.25 -8.50
N ALA A 65 8.63 14.09 -8.98
CA ALA A 65 9.75 13.89 -8.07
C ALA A 65 9.72 14.99 -7.00
N ASN A 66 9.32 14.60 -5.80
CA ASN A 66 9.12 15.42 -4.60
C ASN A 66 10.03 16.67 -4.57
N PRO A 67 9.49 17.91 -4.55
CA PRO A 67 10.32 19.13 -4.53
C PRO A 67 11.16 19.30 -3.25
N ASN A 68 10.88 18.52 -2.19
CA ASN A 68 11.70 18.41 -0.99
C ASN A 68 12.68 17.22 -1.03
N ASN A 69 12.71 16.45 -2.12
CA ASN A 69 13.66 15.37 -2.36
C ASN A 69 14.42 15.63 -3.68
N VAL A 70 15.68 16.02 -3.54
CA VAL A 70 16.55 16.51 -4.63
C VAL A 70 16.95 15.40 -5.61
N ALA A 71 16.44 14.18 -5.45
CA ALA A 71 16.60 13.10 -6.42
C ALA A 71 15.32 12.96 -7.25
N TYR A 72 15.44 13.02 -8.57
CA TYR A 72 14.42 12.67 -9.56
C TYR A 72 13.93 11.23 -9.35
N GLN A 73 13.04 11.01 -8.39
CA GLN A 73 12.50 9.69 -8.11
C GLN A 73 11.10 9.58 -8.70
N PRO A 74 10.80 8.49 -9.41
CA PRO A 74 9.49 8.28 -10.01
C PRO A 74 8.44 8.12 -8.91
N MET A 75 7.43 8.97 -8.97
CA MET A 75 6.23 8.90 -8.15
C MET A 75 5.06 8.51 -9.06
N PHE A 76 4.14 7.72 -8.52
CA PHE A 76 3.03 7.15 -9.26
C PHE A 76 1.73 7.55 -8.59
N CYS A 77 0.70 7.71 -9.40
CA CYS A 77 -0.65 7.92 -8.92
C CYS A 77 -1.29 6.56 -8.62
N ALA A 78 -1.21 6.15 -7.36
CA ALA A 78 -1.69 4.84 -6.92
C ALA A 78 -2.29 4.90 -5.51
N ASP A 79 -2.98 3.85 -5.11
CA ASP A 79 -3.46 3.70 -3.74
C ASP A 79 -2.24 3.58 -2.81
N ASN A 80 -2.14 4.41 -1.78
CA ASN A 80 -1.10 4.39 -0.74
C ASN A 80 -1.54 3.60 0.51
N GLY A 81 -2.72 2.97 0.46
CA GLY A 81 -3.28 2.15 1.52
C GLY A 81 -3.93 2.93 2.67
N PHE A 82 -4.23 4.23 2.48
CA PHE A 82 -4.82 5.11 3.50
C PHE A 82 -6.20 5.63 3.08
N ALA A 83 -7.25 4.85 3.28
CA ALA A 83 -8.61 5.17 2.82
C ALA A 83 -9.21 6.56 3.21
N TYR A 84 -8.59 7.35 4.09
CA TYR A 84 -9.05 8.70 4.44
C TYR A 84 -8.60 9.80 3.46
N ASP A 85 -7.56 9.57 2.66
CA ASP A 85 -7.00 10.58 1.74
C ASP A 85 -7.55 10.46 0.31
N GLY A 86 -8.28 9.38 0.03
CA GLY A 86 -8.94 9.13 -1.24
C GLY A 86 -8.55 7.75 -1.78
N PRO A 87 -8.92 7.46 -3.04
CA PRO A 87 -8.56 6.20 -3.67
C PRO A 87 -7.14 6.18 -4.26
N PHE A 88 -6.58 7.34 -4.64
CA PHE A 88 -5.28 7.43 -5.30
C PHE A 88 -4.52 8.68 -4.84
N ASN A 89 -3.23 8.49 -4.55
CA ASN A 89 -2.31 9.53 -4.12
C ASN A 89 -0.97 9.36 -4.83
N CYS A 90 -0.19 10.43 -4.89
CA CYS A 90 1.17 10.36 -5.37
C CYS A 90 2.04 9.60 -4.35
N CYS A 91 2.53 8.43 -4.73
CA CYS A 91 3.32 7.59 -3.84
C CYS A 91 4.49 6.91 -4.59
N ALA A 92 5.43 6.34 -3.84
CA ALA A 92 6.60 5.64 -4.36
C ALA A 92 6.52 4.14 -4.05
N TRP A 93 7.04 3.32 -4.96
CA TRP A 93 7.17 1.87 -4.76
C TRP A 93 8.40 1.51 -3.91
N ALA A 94 8.57 0.23 -3.62
CA ALA A 94 9.64 -0.26 -2.77
C ALA A 94 11.03 0.18 -3.26
N GLY A 95 11.91 0.58 -2.33
CA GLY A 95 13.27 1.05 -2.60
C GLY A 95 13.38 2.53 -2.97
N TYR A 96 12.28 3.19 -3.34
CA TYR A 96 12.28 4.65 -3.53
C TYR A 96 12.19 5.38 -2.21
N GLN A 97 12.73 6.60 -2.19
CA GLN A 97 12.77 7.42 -1.00
C GLN A 97 11.38 7.94 -0.62
N CYS A 98 11.20 8.07 0.68
CA CYS A 98 10.00 8.59 1.29
C CYS A 98 10.37 9.45 2.51
N ALA A 99 9.43 10.28 2.94
CA ALA A 99 9.54 11.04 4.18
C ALA A 99 8.50 10.62 5.23
N PHE A 100 7.46 9.90 4.82
CA PHE A 100 6.33 9.45 5.63
C PHE A 100 5.59 8.32 4.88
N ASP A 101 4.78 7.54 5.59
CA ASP A 101 4.16 6.30 5.09
C ASP A 101 3.18 6.56 3.94
N GLU A 102 2.42 7.65 3.98
CA GLU A 102 1.47 8.04 2.94
C GLU A 102 2.16 8.36 1.60
N GLY A 103 3.49 8.52 1.62
CA GLY A 103 4.32 8.64 0.43
C GLY A 103 4.68 7.30 -0.21
N CYS A 104 4.26 6.16 0.34
CA CYS A 104 4.54 4.83 -0.16
C CYS A 104 3.28 4.16 -0.70
N CYS A 105 3.39 3.47 -1.84
CA CYS A 105 2.25 2.87 -2.49
C CYS A 105 1.86 1.52 -1.85
N GLY A 106 0.57 1.20 -1.91
CA GLY A 106 0.01 -0.04 -1.39
C GLY A 106 0.20 -0.19 0.11
N ALA A 107 0.69 -1.36 0.54
CA ALA A 107 0.92 -1.66 1.95
C ALA A 107 2.25 -1.14 2.50
N LEU A 108 3.13 -0.61 1.63
CA LEU A 108 4.46 -0.15 1.99
C LEU A 108 4.42 0.95 3.07
N VAL A 109 5.51 1.05 3.83
CA VAL A 109 5.74 2.07 4.85
C VAL A 109 7.11 2.70 4.66
N CYS A 110 7.31 3.87 5.25
CA CYS A 110 8.54 4.61 5.13
C CYS A 110 9.53 4.23 6.23
N VAL A 111 10.53 3.41 5.88
CA VAL A 111 11.55 2.92 6.81
C VAL A 111 12.94 3.23 6.27
N ASP A 112 13.76 3.88 7.10
CA ASP A 112 15.10 4.35 6.73
C ASP A 112 15.10 5.20 5.45
N ASN A 113 14.13 6.12 5.36
CA ASN A 113 13.89 6.98 4.20
C ASN A 113 13.67 6.22 2.89
N ALA A 114 13.20 4.97 2.93
CA ALA A 114 12.81 4.23 1.74
C ALA A 114 11.46 3.53 1.97
N CYS A 115 10.65 3.45 0.92
CA CYS A 115 9.46 2.64 0.94
C CYS A 115 9.88 1.18 1.00
N ARG A 116 9.38 0.50 2.02
CA ARG A 116 9.66 -0.91 2.27
C ARG A 116 8.37 -1.58 2.67
N GLU A 117 8.34 -2.89 2.53
CA GLU A 117 7.33 -3.65 3.24
C GLU A 117 7.46 -3.32 4.73
N PRO A 118 6.34 -3.07 5.44
CA PRO A 118 6.40 -2.93 6.88
C PRO A 118 7.14 -4.13 7.45
N LEU A 119 8.06 -3.90 8.40
CA LEU A 119 8.62 -4.99 9.19
C LEU A 119 7.42 -5.71 9.79
N SER A 120 7.12 -6.88 9.23
CA SER A 120 6.08 -7.72 9.73
C SER A 120 6.54 -8.26 11.08
N THR A 121 5.75 -8.05 12.12
CA THR A 121 5.83 -8.86 13.35
C THR A 121 5.17 -10.22 13.15
N GLY A 122 4.57 -10.45 11.98
CA GLY A 122 4.00 -11.71 11.61
C GLY A 122 5.03 -12.81 11.74
N THR A 123 4.71 -13.81 12.55
CA THR A 123 5.53 -15.01 12.72
C THR A 123 4.95 -16.18 11.94
N ALA A 124 3.76 -16.02 11.34
CA ALA A 124 3.08 -17.06 10.59
C ALA A 124 3.88 -17.35 9.32
N SER A 125 4.40 -18.57 9.23
CA SER A 125 5.19 -19.05 8.12
C SER A 125 4.29 -19.42 6.95
N LEU A 126 4.90 -19.76 5.82
CA LEU A 126 4.19 -20.28 4.66
C LEU A 126 3.27 -21.45 5.04
N GLY A 127 1.98 -21.35 4.66
CA GLY A 127 0.94 -22.34 4.97
C GLY A 127 0.24 -22.16 6.31
N ASP A 128 0.76 -21.31 7.20
CA ASP A 128 0.10 -21.03 8.46
C ASP A 128 -1.21 -20.26 8.23
N PRO A 129 -2.23 -20.48 9.07
CA PRO A 129 -3.48 -19.74 8.98
C PRO A 129 -3.23 -18.26 9.30
N CYS A 130 -3.97 -17.41 8.62
CA CYS A 130 -3.88 -15.96 8.79
C CYS A 130 -5.26 -15.33 8.70
N THR A 131 -5.39 -14.12 9.22
CA THR A 131 -6.58 -13.30 9.09
C THR A 131 -6.31 -12.05 8.24
N PHE A 132 -5.07 -11.54 8.27
CA PHE A 132 -4.63 -10.39 7.48
C PHE A 132 -3.16 -10.53 7.07
N ASP A 133 -2.73 -9.82 6.03
CA ASP A 133 -1.37 -9.94 5.45
C ASP A 133 -0.25 -9.73 6.47
N GLY A 134 -0.48 -8.88 7.47
CA GLY A 134 0.47 -8.60 8.55
C GLY A 134 0.69 -9.76 9.54
N ASP A 135 -0.12 -10.82 9.48
CA ASP A 135 0.12 -12.05 10.26
C ASP A 135 1.30 -12.86 9.68
N CYS A 136 1.56 -12.70 8.38
CA CYS A 136 2.53 -13.49 7.65
C CYS A 136 3.94 -12.93 7.82
N SER A 137 4.88 -13.84 8.09
CA SER A 137 6.31 -13.52 8.15
C SER A 137 6.80 -12.95 6.83
N GLN A 138 7.69 -11.97 6.93
CA GLN A 138 8.38 -11.38 5.80
C GLN A 138 9.90 -11.59 5.92
N ASP A 139 10.33 -12.63 6.63
CA ASP A 139 11.75 -12.91 6.90
C ASP A 139 12.55 -13.29 5.63
N PHE A 140 11.86 -13.69 4.55
CA PHE A 140 12.46 -14.12 3.29
C PHE A 140 11.81 -13.44 2.07
N PRO A 141 11.91 -12.11 1.94
CA PRO A 141 11.25 -11.37 0.87
C PRO A 141 11.81 -11.70 -0.52
N GLU A 142 13.06 -12.17 -0.63
CA GLU A 142 13.68 -12.62 -1.88
C GLU A 142 13.01 -13.86 -2.48
N LEU A 143 12.26 -14.61 -1.66
CA LEU A 143 11.43 -15.72 -2.11
C LEU A 143 10.01 -15.26 -2.52
N GLY A 144 9.72 -13.96 -2.43
CA GLY A 144 8.42 -13.34 -2.70
C GLY A 144 7.63 -13.06 -1.42
N ALA A 145 6.96 -11.92 -1.32
CA ALA A 145 6.18 -11.58 -0.12
C ALA A 145 5.11 -12.64 0.18
N LEU A 146 4.94 -12.96 1.47
CA LEU A 146 3.80 -13.73 1.93
C LEU A 146 2.62 -12.79 2.14
N ILE A 147 1.45 -13.19 1.66
CA ILE A 147 0.19 -12.50 1.93
C ILE A 147 -0.82 -13.47 2.51
N CYS A 148 -1.85 -12.93 3.16
CA CYS A 148 -2.93 -13.72 3.67
C CYS A 148 -4.01 -13.87 2.60
N ALA A 149 -4.05 -15.04 1.96
CA ALA A 149 -5.07 -15.33 0.97
C ALA A 149 -5.47 -16.81 0.97
N ASP A 150 -6.62 -17.08 0.36
CA ASP A 150 -7.05 -18.44 0.05
C ASP A 150 -6.18 -18.98 -1.10
N THR A 151 -5.64 -20.18 -0.92
CA THR A 151 -4.80 -20.90 -1.90
C THR A 151 -5.64 -21.74 -2.87
N GLY A 152 -6.96 -21.76 -2.71
CA GLY A 152 -7.89 -22.64 -3.43
C GLY A 152 -8.14 -23.98 -2.74
N PHE A 153 -7.57 -24.20 -1.56
CA PHE A 153 -7.62 -25.46 -0.82
C PHE A 153 -8.30 -25.33 0.56
N GLY A 154 -8.81 -24.16 0.96
CA GLY A 154 -9.50 -24.00 2.23
C GLY A 154 -9.45 -22.59 2.83
N ALA A 155 -9.18 -22.50 4.13
CA ALA A 155 -9.07 -21.23 4.85
C ALA A 155 -7.87 -20.39 4.36
N ALA A 156 -7.92 -19.08 4.60
CA ALA A 156 -6.82 -18.19 4.27
C ALA A 156 -5.54 -18.59 5.01
N THR A 157 -4.45 -18.71 4.25
CA THR A 157 -3.13 -19.04 4.77
C THR A 157 -2.10 -18.07 4.20
N CYS A 158 -0.95 -18.00 4.86
CA CYS A 158 0.18 -17.27 4.33
C CYS A 158 0.71 -17.97 3.09
N CYS A 159 0.56 -17.34 1.93
CA CYS A 159 0.93 -17.90 0.64
C CYS A 159 1.67 -16.85 -0.20
N ARG A 160 2.28 -17.27 -1.31
CA ARG A 160 3.01 -16.38 -2.21
C ARG A 160 2.16 -15.93 -3.39
N GLN A 161 2.29 -14.66 -3.72
CA GLN A 161 1.70 -14.10 -4.94
C GLN A 161 2.44 -14.57 -6.21
N ALA A 162 1.90 -14.19 -7.37
CA ALA A 162 2.51 -14.45 -8.67
C ALA A 162 3.97 -13.99 -8.72
N GLY A 163 4.84 -14.83 -9.29
CA GLY A 163 6.29 -14.63 -9.37
C GLY A 163 7.07 -15.06 -8.12
N GLY A 164 6.38 -15.32 -6.99
CA GLY A 164 6.99 -15.85 -5.77
C GLY A 164 7.48 -17.30 -5.94
N SER A 165 8.47 -17.68 -5.13
CA SER A 165 9.09 -19.00 -5.15
C SER A 165 8.22 -20.03 -4.44
N CYS A 166 7.88 -21.11 -5.16
CA CYS A 166 7.06 -22.22 -4.66
C CYS A 166 7.76 -23.59 -4.72
N GLY A 167 8.99 -23.62 -5.24
CA GLY A 167 9.86 -24.80 -5.24
C GLY A 167 11.18 -24.55 -4.50
N GLY A 168 11.70 -25.57 -3.83
CA GLY A 168 13.00 -25.54 -3.16
C GLY A 168 13.08 -26.40 -1.89
N PRO A 169 14.26 -26.48 -1.24
CA PRO A 169 14.46 -27.28 -0.02
C PRO A 169 13.60 -26.84 1.17
N LEU A 170 13.03 -25.62 1.12
CA LEU A 170 12.15 -25.08 2.15
C LEU A 170 10.65 -25.39 1.92
N SER A 171 10.24 -25.74 0.70
CA SER A 171 8.83 -26.00 0.36
C SER A 171 8.50 -27.49 0.13
N GLY A 172 9.47 -28.40 0.29
CA GLY A 172 9.24 -29.85 0.21
C GLY A 172 8.86 -30.39 -1.19
N GLY A 173 8.93 -29.56 -2.23
CA GLY A 173 8.49 -29.86 -3.60
C GLY A 173 7.86 -28.65 -4.28
N GLU A 174 7.58 -28.75 -5.59
CA GLU A 174 6.69 -27.82 -6.27
C GLU A 174 5.25 -28.11 -5.82
N ASN A 175 4.68 -27.24 -4.99
CA ASN A 175 3.33 -27.46 -4.48
C ASN A 175 2.46 -26.22 -4.70
N ASP A 176 1.32 -26.41 -5.39
CA ASP A 176 0.37 -25.33 -5.70
C ASP A 176 -0.22 -24.65 -4.46
N TRP A 177 -0.29 -25.35 -3.32
CA TRP A 177 -0.80 -24.78 -2.07
C TRP A 177 0.04 -23.63 -1.53
N VAL A 178 1.30 -23.51 -1.97
CA VAL A 178 2.19 -22.39 -1.62
C VAL A 178 1.76 -21.09 -2.30
N CYS A 179 1.00 -21.18 -3.38
CA CYS A 179 0.64 -20.05 -4.22
C CYS A 179 -0.78 -19.56 -3.92
N CYS A 180 -0.92 -18.24 -3.81
CA CYS A 180 -2.21 -17.61 -3.50
C CYS A 180 -3.18 -17.67 -4.67
N GLY A 181 -4.49 -17.66 -4.41
CA GLY A 181 -5.50 -17.38 -5.41
C GLY A 181 -5.59 -18.41 -6.54
N ARG A 182 -5.36 -19.69 -6.23
CA ARG A 182 -5.34 -20.82 -7.20
C ARG A 182 -4.24 -20.73 -8.26
N LEU A 183 -3.19 -19.94 -8.00
CA LEU A 183 -1.98 -19.98 -8.80
C LEU A 183 -1.33 -21.37 -8.69
N THR A 184 -0.71 -21.83 -9.77
CA THR A 184 0.03 -23.10 -9.81
C THR A 184 1.52 -22.85 -9.67
N CYS A 185 2.21 -23.80 -9.05
CA CYS A 185 3.65 -23.82 -8.97
C CYS A 185 4.23 -24.46 -10.23
N SER A 186 4.90 -23.67 -11.07
CA SER A 186 5.56 -24.16 -12.28
C SER A 186 6.97 -23.57 -12.40
N GLY A 187 7.97 -24.44 -12.58
CA GLY A 187 9.37 -24.01 -12.65
C GLY A 187 9.83 -23.33 -11.36
N GLY A 188 9.30 -23.77 -10.22
CA GLY A 188 9.54 -23.20 -8.89
C GLY A 188 8.93 -21.82 -8.66
N ARG A 189 8.04 -21.33 -9.53
CA ARG A 189 7.41 -20.01 -9.44
C ARG A 189 5.87 -20.11 -9.42
N CYS A 190 5.21 -19.28 -8.62
CA CYS A 190 3.77 -19.13 -8.64
C CYS A 190 3.33 -18.39 -9.90
N GLY A 191 2.40 -18.97 -10.67
CA GLY A 191 1.90 -18.37 -11.90
C GLY A 191 0.53 -18.92 -12.28
N LEU A 192 -0.06 -18.34 -13.32
CA LEU A 192 -1.22 -18.92 -13.97
C LEU A 192 -0.75 -20.13 -14.78
N GLY A 193 -1.32 -21.30 -14.48
CA GLY A 193 -1.09 -22.55 -15.23
C GLY A 193 -1.83 -22.60 -16.55
#